data_AF-A0A8B5XHL7-F1
#
_entry.id   AF-A0A8B5XHL7-F1
#
_cell.length_a   1.000
_cell.length_b   1.000
_cell.length_c   1.000
_cell.angle_alpha   90.00
_cell.angle_beta   90.00
_cell.angle_gamma   90.00
#
_symmetry.space_group_name_H-M   'P 1'
#
loop_
_entity.id
_entity.type
_entity.pdbx_description
1 polymer ?
#
loop_
_entity_poly.entity_id
_entity_poly.type
_entity_poly.pdbx_seq_one_letter_code
_entity_poly.pdbx_strand_id
1 'polypeptide(L)'
;MCKGTQSRKMIEFPVKARGYFAERGGNVSLFSKRVLLTIAAIALFLPVVAACNGDDDATDDVADDVATDVVDDDAADDAIAEEPEDDDAVVEDDDGVVEDDDEMVEDDDAVVEDDDDAVMDDEDDAVEDDDAVADAPQLEGEITLGYIEGWDEGVASSYLWAAILEDHGMTVNMEPIAEAGILYQGVASQDIDIYIAAWLPLTHESYWNNFGDDLESLNVWYEDAVLALSVPQHVADEHGITSLADLADNADLFDSTITGIEPGAGMMEIAMEEVMPTYGLEDWTLLESSTAAMLTEWGGAYDSEEPIVVTLWEPHWAYAEWDVHNLEDPEGAWGEADGIESVAWAGFSDEYPEVADMLANFYMETEEIGELMDYVTVQAEDGEQMDYARQWLEDGGQDIVDGWMN
;
A
#
# COMPACT_ATOMS: atom_id res chain seq x y z
N MET A 1 -32.25 52.33 -16.53
CA MET A 1 -32.50 52.71 -15.12
C MET A 1 -33.22 51.55 -14.44
N CYS A 2 -32.57 50.88 -13.49
CA CYS A 2 -33.24 50.07 -12.47
C CYS A 2 -32.58 50.36 -11.13
N LYS A 3 -33.37 50.38 -10.05
CA LYS A 3 -32.88 50.44 -8.66
C LYS A 3 -33.48 49.25 -7.93
N GLY A 4 -32.63 48.35 -7.47
CA GLY A 4 -33.02 47.25 -6.58
C GLY A 4 -32.04 47.21 -5.42
N THR A 5 -32.51 47.55 -4.22
CA THR A 5 -31.70 47.44 -3.00
C THR A 5 -31.93 46.07 -2.40
N GLN A 6 -30.91 45.23 -2.29
CA GLN A 6 -30.95 44.03 -1.46
C GLN A 6 -30.10 44.23 -0.20
N SER A 7 -30.67 43.83 0.93
CA SER A 7 -30.02 43.85 2.23
C SER A 7 -29.29 42.53 2.45
N ARG A 8 -28.01 42.58 2.85
CA ARG A 8 -27.34 41.40 3.41
C ARG A 8 -28.07 40.97 4.68
N LYS A 9 -28.60 39.74 4.71
CA LYS A 9 -28.71 38.96 5.95
C LYS A 9 -27.35 38.31 6.18
N MET A 10 -26.87 38.30 7.41
CA MET A 10 -25.87 37.32 7.83
C MET A 10 -26.61 36.02 8.15
N ILE A 11 -26.02 34.89 7.78
CA ILE A 11 -26.39 33.57 8.29
C ILE A 11 -25.39 33.29 9.41
N GLU A 12 -25.89 33.07 10.63
CA GLU A 12 -25.07 32.65 11.76
C GLU A 12 -25.03 31.12 11.79
N PHE A 13 -23.87 30.52 11.60
CA PHE A 13 -23.66 29.09 11.81
C PHE A 13 -23.42 28.81 13.31
N PRO A 14 -24.08 27.79 13.90
CA PRO A 14 -23.89 27.45 15.31
C PRO A 14 -22.58 26.66 15.51
N VAL A 15 -21.57 27.30 16.10
CA VAL A 15 -20.32 26.63 16.49
C VAL A 15 -20.58 25.57 17.56
N LYS A 16 -20.30 24.30 17.28
CA LYS A 16 -20.42 23.23 18.30
C LYS A 16 -19.45 22.03 18.17
N ALA A 17 -18.23 22.25 17.68
CA ALA A 17 -17.11 21.32 17.84
C ALA A 17 -15.95 22.03 18.54
N ARG A 18 -15.77 21.78 19.85
CA ARG A 18 -14.62 22.22 20.66
C ARG A 18 -14.61 21.47 21.99
N GLY A 19 -14.11 20.23 21.99
CA GLY A 19 -14.24 19.31 23.13
C GLY A 19 -13.20 18.19 23.25
N TYR A 20 -12.27 18.07 22.30
CA TYR A 20 -11.06 17.25 22.41
C TYR A 20 -9.82 18.15 22.20
N PHE A 21 -8.63 17.64 22.53
CA PHE A 21 -7.37 18.41 22.67
C PHE A 21 -7.45 19.61 23.64
N ALA A 22 -7.62 19.30 24.93
CA ALA A 22 -7.52 20.30 26.00
C ALA A 22 -6.95 19.82 27.35
N GLU A 23 -6.36 18.60 27.46
CA GLU A 23 -5.91 18.08 28.77
C GLU A 23 -4.61 17.24 28.78
N ARG A 24 -3.57 17.65 28.05
CA ARG A 24 -2.15 17.44 28.40
C ARG A 24 -1.33 18.65 27.90
N GLY A 25 -0.26 19.02 28.60
CA GLY A 25 0.45 20.29 28.39
C GLY A 25 1.84 20.14 27.77
N GLY A 26 1.93 20.21 26.44
CA GLY A 26 3.20 20.26 25.68
C GLY A 26 3.46 21.61 25.00
N ASN A 27 4.71 21.89 24.65
CA ASN A 27 5.09 23.15 23.97
C ASN A 27 4.87 23.04 22.45
N VAL A 28 3.85 23.71 21.91
CA VAL A 28 3.68 23.83 20.45
C VAL A 28 4.81 24.68 19.85
N SER A 29 5.68 24.04 19.06
CA SER A 29 6.82 24.66 18.38
C SER A 29 6.39 25.74 17.36
N LEU A 30 7.35 26.57 16.95
CA LEU A 30 7.13 27.72 16.06
C LEU A 30 6.73 27.37 14.61
N PHE A 31 6.79 26.09 14.24
CA PHE A 31 6.59 25.59 12.87
C PHE A 31 5.13 25.71 12.38
N SER A 32 4.16 25.30 13.20
CA SER A 32 2.71 25.26 12.89
C SER A 32 2.13 26.58 12.33
N LYS A 33 2.75 27.73 12.63
CA LYS A 33 2.28 29.05 12.17
C LYS A 33 2.61 29.38 10.71
N ARG A 34 3.38 28.55 9.98
CA ARG A 34 3.70 28.80 8.56
C ARG A 34 2.65 28.21 7.60
N VAL A 35 2.19 26.99 7.84
CA VAL A 35 1.20 26.29 6.98
C VAL A 35 -0.09 27.11 6.84
N LEU A 36 -0.63 27.57 7.99
CA LEU A 36 -1.85 28.38 8.09
C LEU A 36 -1.83 29.74 7.35
N LEU A 37 -0.70 30.17 6.80
CA LEU A 37 -0.56 31.45 6.09
C LEU A 37 -0.54 31.31 4.56
N THR A 38 -0.30 30.11 4.03
CA THR A 38 -0.28 29.86 2.57
C THR A 38 -1.69 29.75 1.99
N ILE A 39 -2.59 29.02 2.66
CA ILE A 39 -3.97 28.76 2.21
C ILE A 39 -4.77 30.07 2.02
N ALA A 40 -4.47 31.11 2.79
CA ALA A 40 -5.15 32.41 2.72
C ALA A 40 -4.85 33.24 1.45
N ALA A 41 -3.91 32.83 0.59
CA ALA A 41 -3.43 33.63 -0.54
C ALA A 41 -4.14 33.35 -1.89
N ILE A 42 -4.75 32.18 -2.07
CA ILE A 42 -5.22 31.71 -3.40
C ILE A 42 -6.64 32.20 -3.74
N ALA A 43 -7.48 32.46 -2.75
CA ALA A 43 -8.91 32.75 -2.90
C ALA A 43 -9.27 34.18 -3.42
N LEU A 44 -8.52 34.73 -4.39
CA LEU A 44 -8.71 36.13 -4.82
C LEU A 44 -8.65 36.45 -6.33
N PHE A 45 -8.48 35.47 -7.23
CA PHE A 45 -8.44 35.73 -8.68
C PHE A 45 -9.19 34.69 -9.55
N LEU A 46 -10.50 34.86 -9.70
CA LEU A 46 -11.31 34.29 -10.79
C LEU A 46 -12.44 35.27 -11.18
N PRO A 47 -12.60 35.65 -12.46
CA PRO A 47 -13.61 36.63 -12.87
C PRO A 47 -14.96 35.98 -13.22
N VAL A 48 -16.05 36.53 -12.67
CA VAL A 48 -17.42 36.10 -13.03
C VAL A 48 -17.75 36.48 -14.47
N VAL A 49 -17.97 35.48 -15.32
CA VAL A 49 -18.63 35.64 -16.62
C VAL A 49 -20.10 35.28 -16.47
N ALA A 50 -21.00 36.22 -16.82
CA ALA A 50 -22.44 35.97 -16.83
C ALA A 50 -22.96 35.94 -18.27
N ALA A 51 -23.60 34.85 -18.65
CA ALA A 51 -24.38 34.72 -19.87
C ALA A 51 -25.86 34.49 -19.52
N CYS A 52 -26.77 35.11 -20.26
CA CYS A 52 -28.21 34.90 -20.12
C CYS A 52 -28.74 34.14 -21.35
N ASN A 53 -29.68 33.23 -21.14
CA ASN A 53 -30.40 32.56 -22.22
C ASN A 53 -31.19 33.55 -23.09
N GLY A 54 -31.45 33.14 -24.32
CA GLY A 54 -32.48 33.70 -25.19
C GLY A 54 -32.97 32.63 -26.16
N ASP A 55 -34.25 32.28 -26.05
CA ASP A 55 -34.95 31.42 -27.00
C ASP A 55 -35.26 32.18 -28.31
N ASP A 56 -35.39 31.46 -29.42
CA ASP A 56 -36.21 31.87 -30.59
C ASP A 56 -36.51 30.64 -31.48
N ASP A 57 -37.74 30.56 -32.01
CA ASP A 57 -38.27 29.40 -32.76
C ASP A 57 -37.69 29.22 -34.18
N ALA A 58 -37.54 27.97 -34.63
CA ALA A 58 -37.54 27.61 -36.06
C ALA A 58 -38.08 26.18 -36.31
N THR A 59 -38.97 26.04 -37.29
CA THR A 59 -39.62 24.78 -37.73
C THR A 59 -38.92 24.13 -38.91
N ASP A 60 -39.00 22.80 -39.05
CA ASP A 60 -39.65 22.20 -40.23
C ASP A 60 -40.03 20.71 -40.04
N ASP A 61 -41.08 20.26 -40.75
CA ASP A 61 -41.53 18.86 -40.84
C ASP A 61 -41.11 18.25 -42.18
N VAL A 62 -40.35 17.14 -42.19
CA VAL A 62 -40.37 16.16 -43.30
C VAL A 62 -40.17 14.74 -42.78
N ALA A 63 -41.04 13.82 -43.21
CA ALA A 63 -40.83 12.38 -43.13
C ALA A 63 -41.01 11.77 -44.52
N ASP A 64 -40.26 10.71 -44.84
CA ASP A 64 -40.76 9.61 -45.68
C ASP A 64 -39.93 8.32 -45.48
N ASP A 65 -40.51 7.18 -45.87
CA ASP A 65 -39.89 5.85 -45.89
C ASP A 65 -38.86 5.67 -47.04
N VAL A 66 -38.03 4.61 -46.95
CA VAL A 66 -38.01 3.48 -47.91
C VAL A 66 -36.89 2.47 -47.57
N ALA A 67 -37.19 1.17 -47.73
CA ALA A 67 -36.31 0.05 -47.40
C ALA A 67 -35.65 -0.61 -48.63
N THR A 68 -34.61 -1.44 -48.37
CA THR A 68 -34.18 -2.67 -49.10
C THR A 68 -33.08 -3.34 -48.26
N ASP A 69 -33.29 -4.53 -47.69
CA ASP A 69 -33.10 -5.89 -48.28
C ASP A 69 -31.64 -6.40 -48.23
N VAL A 70 -31.43 -7.52 -47.47
CA VAL A 70 -30.74 -8.80 -47.84
C VAL A 70 -29.34 -8.70 -48.52
N VAL A 71 -28.28 -9.40 -48.07
CA VAL A 71 -28.09 -10.88 -48.01
C VAL A 71 -27.02 -11.31 -46.99
N ASP A 72 -27.12 -12.54 -46.49
CA ASP A 72 -26.00 -13.38 -46.01
C ASP A 72 -25.10 -13.87 -47.17
N ASP A 73 -23.81 -14.17 -46.93
CA ASP A 73 -23.20 -15.47 -47.32
C ASP A 73 -21.77 -15.69 -46.76
N ASP A 74 -21.53 -16.93 -46.35
CA ASP A 74 -20.30 -17.77 -46.18
C ASP A 74 -18.84 -17.23 -46.10
N ALA A 75 -18.00 -18.07 -45.47
CA ALA A 75 -16.56 -17.90 -45.21
C ALA A 75 -15.63 -18.63 -46.23
N ALA A 76 -14.32 -18.34 -46.16
CA ALA A 76 -13.24 -19.19 -46.73
C ALA A 76 -11.86 -18.91 -46.11
N ASP A 77 -11.01 -19.95 -46.00
CA ASP A 77 -9.55 -19.91 -45.77
C ASP A 77 -8.80 -19.25 -46.97
N ASP A 78 -7.48 -18.97 -47.01
CA ASP A 78 -6.36 -19.89 -46.74
C ASP A 78 -4.95 -19.23 -46.94
N ALA A 79 -3.96 -19.70 -46.16
CA ALA A 79 -2.50 -19.79 -46.41
C ALA A 79 -1.58 -18.56 -46.73
N ILE A 80 -0.26 -18.89 -46.74
CA ILE A 80 0.95 -18.16 -47.27
C ILE A 80 1.63 -17.17 -46.28
N ALA A 81 2.95 -17.24 -45.99
CA ALA A 81 4.01 -18.24 -46.24
C ALA A 81 5.29 -17.99 -45.37
N GLU A 82 6.27 -18.91 -45.45
CA GLU A 82 7.55 -18.97 -44.71
C GLU A 82 8.74 -18.18 -45.34
N GLU A 83 9.67 -17.68 -44.49
CA GLU A 83 11.14 -17.54 -44.70
C GLU A 83 11.68 -16.59 -45.82
N PRO A 84 13.00 -16.23 -45.92
CA PRO A 84 14.20 -16.73 -45.20
C PRO A 84 15.27 -15.69 -44.70
N GLU A 85 16.34 -16.24 -44.09
CA GLU A 85 17.70 -15.68 -43.84
C GLU A 85 18.55 -15.37 -45.10
N ASP A 86 19.65 -14.58 -44.97
CA ASP A 86 20.98 -14.77 -45.67
C ASP A 86 22.04 -13.64 -45.43
N ASP A 87 23.15 -14.00 -44.75
CA ASP A 87 24.59 -13.61 -44.78
C ASP A 87 25.24 -12.30 -45.36
N ASP A 88 26.24 -11.81 -44.60
CA ASP A 88 27.61 -11.27 -44.90
C ASP A 88 27.96 -10.16 -45.95
N ALA A 89 28.82 -9.21 -45.52
CA ALA A 89 29.88 -8.56 -46.33
C ALA A 89 30.97 -7.82 -45.49
N VAL A 90 32.24 -7.81 -45.95
CA VAL A 90 33.44 -7.20 -45.28
C VAL A 90 34.35 -6.43 -46.26
N VAL A 91 34.97 -5.31 -45.83
CA VAL A 91 36.06 -4.51 -46.51
C VAL A 91 36.85 -3.78 -45.39
N GLU A 92 38.19 -3.85 -45.19
CA GLU A 92 39.37 -3.33 -45.96
C GLU A 92 39.33 -1.77 -46.15
N ASP A 93 40.33 -0.90 -45.96
CA ASP A 93 41.75 -0.82 -45.48
C ASP A 93 42.05 0.71 -45.25
N ASP A 94 43.06 1.28 -44.55
CA ASP A 94 44.05 0.95 -43.49
C ASP A 94 44.79 2.30 -43.07
N ASP A 95 45.93 2.28 -42.34
CA ASP A 95 47.01 3.29 -42.17
C ASP A 95 46.91 4.46 -41.12
N GLY A 96 47.93 4.58 -40.24
CA GLY A 96 48.25 5.84 -39.50
C GLY A 96 49.05 5.77 -38.17
N VAL A 97 50.36 5.45 -38.17
CA VAL A 97 51.19 5.22 -36.95
C VAL A 97 52.29 6.28 -36.69
N VAL A 98 52.48 6.65 -35.40
CA VAL A 98 53.74 7.03 -34.67
C VAL A 98 53.37 7.15 -33.16
N GLU A 99 54.03 6.57 -32.14
CA GLU A 99 55.48 6.44 -31.75
C GLU A 99 56.15 7.79 -31.39
N ASP A 100 56.86 7.99 -30.27
CA ASP A 100 57.09 7.18 -29.05
C ASP A 100 57.72 8.04 -27.91
N ASP A 101 58.00 7.43 -26.75
CA ASP A 101 58.98 7.80 -25.69
C ASP A 101 58.90 9.16 -24.93
N ASP A 102 58.87 9.08 -23.58
CA ASP A 102 60.05 9.40 -22.73
C ASP A 102 59.83 8.95 -21.26
N GLU A 103 60.81 8.22 -20.68
CA GLU A 103 60.88 7.89 -19.23
C GLU A 103 61.56 9.01 -18.42
N MET A 104 61.42 9.01 -17.09
CA MET A 104 62.47 9.46 -16.12
C MET A 104 62.14 8.97 -14.69
N VAL A 105 63.16 8.76 -13.86
CA VAL A 105 63.11 7.85 -12.68
C VAL A 105 63.84 8.40 -11.44
N GLU A 106 63.14 8.34 -10.29
CA GLU A 106 63.58 8.21 -8.86
C GLU A 106 64.50 9.25 -8.16
N ASP A 107 64.59 9.05 -6.83
CA ASP A 107 65.55 9.55 -5.82
C ASP A 107 65.44 11.03 -5.33
N ASP A 108 65.62 11.36 -4.04
CA ASP A 108 66.00 10.54 -2.85
C ASP A 108 65.60 11.19 -1.49
N ASP A 109 65.93 10.46 -0.42
CA ASP A 109 66.29 10.89 0.95
C ASP A 109 65.20 11.27 1.98
N ALA A 110 65.46 10.81 3.22
CA ALA A 110 64.64 11.06 4.41
C ALA A 110 65.51 11.59 5.57
N VAL A 111 64.91 12.33 6.51
CA VAL A 111 65.56 12.75 7.76
C VAL A 111 64.60 12.61 8.94
N VAL A 112 65.12 12.10 10.07
CA VAL A 112 64.47 12.02 11.38
C VAL A 112 65.33 12.84 12.36
N GLU A 113 64.71 13.49 13.36
CA GLU A 113 65.17 13.62 14.77
C GLU A 113 64.30 14.68 15.53
N ASP A 114 63.42 14.17 16.39
CA ASP A 114 63.17 14.48 17.82
C ASP A 114 62.96 15.92 18.38
N ASP A 115 62.39 15.94 19.60
CA ASP A 115 62.14 17.03 20.58
C ASP A 115 61.21 18.21 20.14
N ASP A 116 60.10 18.52 20.83
CA ASP A 116 60.07 19.03 22.23
C ASP A 116 58.66 18.90 22.90
N ASP A 117 58.58 19.10 24.22
CA ASP A 117 57.37 18.94 25.07
C ASP A 117 56.21 19.93 24.78
N ALA A 118 54.96 19.44 24.84
CA ALA A 118 53.77 20.26 25.09
C ALA A 118 52.63 19.46 25.78
N VAL A 119 52.63 19.42 27.11
CA VAL A 119 51.46 18.94 27.89
C VAL A 119 50.34 19.98 27.83
N MET A 120 49.14 19.56 27.45
CA MET A 120 47.88 20.22 27.79
C MET A 120 46.93 19.15 28.33
N ASP A 121 46.61 19.25 29.61
CA ASP A 121 45.39 18.63 30.16
C ASP A 121 44.22 19.54 29.75
N ASP A 122 43.25 19.02 29.03
CA ASP A 122 41.90 19.61 28.92
C ASP A 122 40.90 18.47 29.18
N GLU A 123 40.04 18.67 30.18
CA GLU A 123 39.06 17.69 30.67
C GLU A 123 37.74 17.81 29.88
N ASP A 124 37.58 17.04 28.80
CA ASP A 124 36.27 16.83 28.18
C ASP A 124 35.65 15.53 28.73
N ASP A 125 34.79 15.69 29.75
CA ASP A 125 33.90 14.63 30.25
C ASP A 125 32.86 14.28 29.16
N ALA A 126 33.23 13.38 28.26
CA ALA A 126 32.26 12.68 27.42
C ALA A 126 31.41 11.77 28.33
N VAL A 127 30.18 12.19 28.60
CA VAL A 127 29.18 11.34 29.24
C VAL A 127 28.72 10.33 28.19
N GLU A 128 29.24 9.11 28.30
CA GLU A 128 28.60 7.94 27.70
C GLU A 128 27.27 7.73 28.44
N ASP A 129 26.15 8.12 27.81
CA ASP A 129 24.82 7.66 28.21
C ASP A 129 24.70 6.18 27.80
N ASP A 130 25.36 5.32 28.57
CA ASP A 130 25.22 3.87 28.61
C ASP A 130 23.88 3.52 29.29
N ASP A 131 22.77 4.04 28.73
CA ASP A 131 21.42 3.56 29.04
C ASP A 131 21.28 2.20 28.36
N ALA A 132 21.79 1.18 29.04
CA ALA A 132 21.94 -0.16 28.54
C ALA A 132 20.59 -0.77 28.15
N VAL A 133 20.39 -0.94 26.84
CA VAL A 133 19.52 -1.98 26.27
C VAL A 133 19.87 -3.30 26.97
N ALA A 134 18.85 -4.10 27.29
CA ALA A 134 19.06 -5.36 27.99
C ALA A 134 19.95 -6.34 27.19
N ASP A 135 20.45 -7.37 27.88
CA ASP A 135 21.34 -8.42 27.37
C ASP A 135 20.57 -9.39 26.42
N ALA A 136 19.98 -8.81 25.36
CA ALA A 136 19.17 -9.47 24.35
C ALA A 136 20.04 -10.38 23.46
N PRO A 137 19.47 -11.47 22.90
CA PRO A 137 20.23 -12.40 22.08
C PRO A 137 20.72 -11.69 20.81
N GLN A 138 22.04 -11.52 20.70
CA GLN A 138 22.68 -11.16 19.43
C GLN A 138 22.56 -12.34 18.48
N LEU A 139 21.75 -12.16 17.44
CA LEU A 139 21.48 -13.14 16.39
C LEU A 139 22.61 -13.09 15.34
N GLU A 140 23.01 -14.24 14.80
CA GLU A 140 23.98 -14.32 13.70
C GLU A 140 23.29 -14.99 12.49
N GLY A 141 23.11 -14.27 11.38
CA GLY A 141 22.52 -14.86 10.17
C GLY A 141 22.08 -13.85 9.11
N GLU A 142 21.41 -14.38 8.09
CA GLU A 142 20.74 -13.67 7.00
C GLU A 142 19.34 -14.29 6.86
N ILE A 143 18.30 -13.47 6.78
CA ILE A 143 16.89 -13.89 6.60
C ILE A 143 16.26 -13.07 5.47
N THR A 144 15.49 -13.72 4.60
CA THR A 144 14.68 -13.06 3.58
C THR A 144 13.21 -12.95 4.04
N LEU A 145 12.73 -11.72 4.25
CA LEU A 145 11.32 -11.42 4.52
C LEU A 145 10.61 -11.09 3.20
N GLY A 146 9.63 -11.91 2.84
CA GLY A 146 8.78 -11.70 1.67
C GLY A 146 7.46 -11.06 2.04
N TYR A 147 7.07 -10.02 1.31
CA TYR A 147 5.82 -9.29 1.51
C TYR A 147 5.17 -8.94 0.17
N ILE A 148 3.87 -8.66 0.16
CA ILE A 148 3.15 -8.28 -1.05
C ILE A 148 3.13 -6.75 -1.15
N GLU A 149 3.59 -6.21 -2.28
CA GLU A 149 3.66 -4.77 -2.48
C GLU A 149 2.24 -4.17 -2.55
N GLY A 150 1.95 -3.24 -1.65
CA GLY A 150 0.64 -2.57 -1.54
C GLY A 150 -0.36 -3.22 -0.58
N TRP A 151 -0.04 -4.35 0.07
CA TRP A 151 -0.88 -4.89 1.15
C TRP A 151 -0.39 -4.30 2.47
N ASP A 152 -0.95 -3.15 2.83
CA ASP A 152 -0.32 -2.20 3.75
C ASP A 152 -0.08 -2.74 5.17
N GLU A 153 -0.93 -3.63 5.69
CA GLU A 153 -0.69 -4.26 6.99
C GLU A 153 0.50 -5.23 6.94
N GLY A 154 0.70 -5.92 5.81
CA GLY A 154 1.82 -6.81 5.56
C GLY A 154 3.12 -6.09 5.23
N VAL A 155 3.06 -4.94 4.55
CA VAL A 155 4.20 -4.03 4.38
C VAL A 155 4.65 -3.53 5.76
N ALA A 156 3.72 -2.98 6.55
CA ALA A 156 3.98 -2.42 7.87
C ALA A 156 4.60 -3.44 8.84
N SER A 157 3.97 -4.61 8.99
CA SER A 157 4.47 -5.68 9.88
C SER A 157 5.83 -6.22 9.43
N SER A 158 6.08 -6.33 8.12
CA SER A 158 7.36 -6.86 7.60
C SER A 158 8.52 -5.89 7.83
N TYR A 159 8.32 -4.58 7.64
CA TYR A 159 9.35 -3.58 7.96
C TYR A 159 9.60 -3.43 9.46
N LEU A 160 8.58 -3.61 10.32
CA LEU A 160 8.76 -3.68 11.78
C LEU A 160 9.66 -4.87 12.16
N TRP A 161 9.39 -6.06 11.65
CA TRP A 161 10.24 -7.24 11.92
C TRP A 161 11.63 -7.13 11.32
N ALA A 162 11.78 -6.48 10.16
CA ALA A 162 13.09 -6.17 9.61
C ALA A 162 13.93 -5.29 10.55
N ALA A 163 13.34 -4.21 11.08
CA ALA A 163 14.01 -3.35 12.05
C ALA A 163 14.40 -4.11 13.33
N ILE A 164 13.46 -4.89 13.90
CA ILE A 164 13.70 -5.70 15.10
C ILE A 164 14.85 -6.69 14.90
N LEU A 165 14.90 -7.40 13.77
CA LEU A 165 15.92 -8.42 13.49
C LEU A 165 17.29 -7.82 13.15
N GLU A 166 17.33 -6.69 12.43
CA GLU A 166 18.58 -5.93 12.21
C GLU A 166 19.16 -5.39 13.52
N ASP A 167 18.32 -4.83 14.40
CA ASP A 167 18.75 -4.28 15.70
C ASP A 167 19.24 -5.39 16.66
N HIS A 168 18.76 -6.64 16.47
CA HIS A 168 19.30 -7.84 17.13
C HIS A 168 20.53 -8.44 16.43
N GLY A 169 20.99 -7.89 15.29
CA GLY A 169 22.27 -8.22 14.65
C GLY A 169 22.18 -9.08 13.38
N MET A 170 20.99 -9.42 12.88
CA MET A 170 20.84 -10.15 11.63
C MET A 170 21.05 -9.26 10.40
N THR A 171 21.34 -9.89 9.26
CA THR A 171 21.10 -9.27 7.95
C THR A 171 19.66 -9.60 7.53
N VAL A 172 18.88 -8.59 7.14
CA VAL A 172 17.53 -8.81 6.60
C VAL A 172 17.48 -8.39 5.14
N ASN A 173 17.07 -9.31 4.28
CA ASN A 173 16.74 -9.03 2.88
C ASN A 173 15.21 -8.84 2.77
N MET A 174 14.79 -7.68 2.27
CA MET A 174 13.37 -7.39 2.00
C MET A 174 13.06 -7.72 0.53
N GLU A 175 12.14 -8.64 0.27
CA GLU A 175 11.73 -9.02 -1.08
C GLU A 175 10.25 -8.68 -1.36
N PRO A 176 9.96 -7.60 -2.11
CA PRO A 176 8.60 -7.29 -2.56
C PRO A 176 8.16 -8.26 -3.66
N ILE A 177 7.01 -8.90 -3.44
CA ILE A 177 6.36 -9.83 -4.36
C ILE A 177 5.04 -9.23 -4.85
N ALA A 178 4.67 -9.49 -6.10
CA ALA A 178 3.46 -8.92 -6.72
C ALA A 178 2.20 -9.80 -6.63
N GLU A 179 2.35 -11.09 -6.29
CA GLU A 179 1.25 -12.08 -6.28
C GLU A 179 1.41 -13.06 -5.11
N ALA A 180 0.35 -13.29 -4.33
CA ALA A 180 0.38 -14.20 -3.17
C ALA A 180 0.85 -15.62 -3.53
N GLY A 181 0.42 -16.16 -4.68
CA GLY A 181 0.84 -17.47 -5.16
C GLY A 181 2.34 -17.59 -5.48
N ILE A 182 3.03 -16.48 -5.75
CA ILE A 182 4.49 -16.45 -5.92
C ILE A 182 5.17 -16.42 -4.54
N LEU A 183 4.63 -15.66 -3.59
CA LEU A 183 5.17 -15.57 -2.23
C LEU A 183 5.07 -16.92 -1.50
N TYR A 184 3.90 -17.56 -1.50
CA TYR A 184 3.73 -18.90 -0.95
C TYR A 184 4.64 -19.95 -1.62
N GLN A 185 4.90 -19.82 -2.93
CA GLN A 185 5.87 -20.67 -3.61
C GLN A 185 7.31 -20.41 -3.15
N GLY A 186 7.72 -19.15 -3.01
CA GLY A 186 9.07 -18.75 -2.58
C GLY A 186 9.41 -19.18 -1.16
N VAL A 187 8.43 -19.13 -0.25
CA VAL A 187 8.58 -19.70 1.09
C VAL A 187 8.68 -21.22 1.00
N ALA A 188 7.77 -21.90 0.31
CA ALA A 188 7.80 -23.36 0.16
C ALA A 188 9.06 -23.91 -0.56
N SER A 189 9.78 -23.09 -1.34
CA SER A 189 11.05 -23.45 -1.98
C SER A 189 12.30 -23.10 -1.16
N GLN A 190 12.15 -22.40 -0.03
CA GLN A 190 13.24 -21.83 0.78
C GLN A 190 14.07 -20.76 0.02
N ASP A 191 13.45 -20.07 -0.94
CA ASP A 191 14.02 -18.85 -1.54
C ASP A 191 13.68 -17.61 -0.69
N ILE A 192 12.55 -17.66 0.05
CA ILE A 192 12.12 -16.69 1.07
C ILE A 192 12.01 -17.44 2.41
N ASP A 193 12.41 -16.81 3.52
CA ASP A 193 12.36 -17.45 4.84
C ASP A 193 11.00 -17.31 5.52
N ILE A 194 10.44 -16.10 5.55
CA ILE A 194 9.21 -15.77 6.28
C ILE A 194 8.30 -14.86 5.45
N TYR A 195 7.00 -15.14 5.47
CA TYR A 195 5.90 -14.26 5.08
C TYR A 195 5.08 -13.94 6.32
N ILE A 196 5.09 -12.68 6.75
CA ILE A 196 4.53 -12.27 8.06
C ILE A 196 3.01 -12.07 8.02
N ALA A 197 2.39 -11.90 6.84
CA ALA A 197 0.99 -11.49 6.71
C ALA A 197 0.11 -12.51 5.97
N ALA A 198 0.17 -13.79 6.37
CA ALA A 198 -0.65 -14.84 5.79
C ALA A 198 -2.08 -14.81 6.37
N TRP A 199 -3.06 -14.38 5.57
CA TRP A 199 -4.48 -14.39 5.93
C TRP A 199 -5.07 -15.81 5.87
N LEU A 200 -5.39 -16.39 7.03
CA LEU A 200 -5.77 -17.80 7.20
C LEU A 200 -6.90 -17.98 8.24
N PRO A 201 -7.77 -19.00 8.12
CA PRO A 201 -7.70 -20.12 7.18
C PRO A 201 -8.40 -19.91 5.83
N LEU A 202 -9.18 -18.84 5.63
CA LEU A 202 -10.09 -18.71 4.49
C LEU A 202 -9.46 -18.01 3.28
N THR A 203 -8.92 -16.81 3.46
CA THR A 203 -8.45 -15.95 2.36
C THR A 203 -7.37 -16.64 1.53
N HIS A 204 -6.45 -17.36 2.18
CA HIS A 204 -5.43 -18.17 1.52
C HIS A 204 -5.65 -19.68 1.64
N GLU A 205 -6.90 -20.17 1.79
CA GLU A 205 -7.18 -21.63 1.84
C GLU A 205 -6.63 -22.35 0.60
N SER A 206 -6.76 -21.72 -0.57
CA SER A 206 -6.27 -22.26 -1.85
C SER A 206 -4.74 -22.39 -1.87
N TYR A 207 -3.99 -21.43 -1.31
CA TYR A 207 -2.53 -21.53 -1.21
C TYR A 207 -2.09 -22.50 -0.11
N TRP A 208 -2.71 -22.47 1.06
CA TRP A 208 -2.39 -23.38 2.17
C TRP A 208 -2.64 -24.85 1.80
N ASN A 209 -3.72 -25.15 1.08
CA ASN A 209 -3.99 -26.50 0.55
C ASN A 209 -2.97 -26.97 -0.51
N ASN A 210 -2.25 -26.05 -1.16
CA ASN A 210 -1.25 -26.38 -2.19
C ASN A 210 0.18 -26.49 -1.64
N PHE A 211 0.52 -25.69 -0.62
CA PHE A 211 1.90 -25.56 -0.11
C PHE A 211 2.09 -25.96 1.36
N GLY A 212 1.02 -26.08 2.16
CA GLY A 212 1.08 -26.27 3.62
C GLY A 212 1.70 -27.57 4.15
N ASP A 213 2.06 -28.53 3.29
CA ASP A 213 2.88 -29.70 3.67
C ASP A 213 4.39 -29.33 3.73
N ASP A 214 4.81 -28.24 3.08
CA ASP A 214 6.18 -27.71 3.00
C ASP A 214 6.35 -26.36 3.76
N LEU A 215 5.34 -25.93 4.52
CA LEU A 215 5.31 -24.69 5.32
C LEU A 215 5.07 -24.98 6.82
N GLU A 216 5.34 -23.99 7.67
CA GLU A 216 4.89 -23.95 9.06
C GLU A 216 4.35 -22.58 9.45
N SER A 217 3.29 -22.57 10.27
CA SER A 217 2.79 -21.36 10.94
C SER A 217 3.52 -21.20 12.27
N LEU A 218 4.10 -20.02 12.49
CA LEU A 218 4.82 -19.67 13.72
C LEU A 218 3.85 -19.13 14.78
N ASN A 219 2.89 -18.31 14.36
CA ASN A 219 1.86 -17.72 15.22
C ASN A 219 0.65 -17.18 14.43
N VAL A 220 -0.40 -16.81 15.16
CA VAL A 220 -1.40 -15.82 14.73
C VAL A 220 -1.11 -14.54 15.53
N TRP A 221 -0.85 -13.39 14.87
CA TRP A 221 -0.57 -12.12 15.56
C TRP A 221 -1.76 -11.15 15.58
N TYR A 222 -2.80 -11.42 14.79
CA TYR A 222 -4.04 -10.64 14.74
C TYR A 222 -5.20 -11.60 14.49
N GLU A 223 -6.27 -11.57 15.32
CA GLU A 223 -7.36 -12.57 15.31
C GLU A 223 -8.69 -12.08 14.69
N ASP A 224 -8.84 -10.78 14.40
CA ASP A 224 -10.10 -10.14 13.97
C ASP A 224 -10.00 -9.60 12.51
N ALA A 225 -9.40 -10.37 11.59
CA ALA A 225 -9.18 -9.93 10.19
C ALA A 225 -10.41 -10.18 9.32
N VAL A 226 -10.93 -9.17 8.63
CA VAL A 226 -12.18 -9.27 7.86
C VAL A 226 -12.11 -8.64 6.48
N LEU A 227 -12.77 -9.29 5.52
CA LEU A 227 -12.91 -8.84 4.13
C LEU A 227 -14.27 -8.15 3.92
N ALA A 228 -14.31 -7.16 3.02
CA ALA A 228 -15.51 -6.40 2.70
C ALA A 228 -15.61 -6.01 1.22
N LEU A 229 -16.83 -5.73 0.77
CA LEU A 229 -17.04 -4.70 -0.25
C LEU A 229 -17.47 -3.42 0.45
N SER A 230 -16.88 -2.31 0.04
CA SER A 230 -17.02 -1.02 0.74
C SER A 230 -17.40 0.09 -0.23
N VAL A 231 -18.20 1.03 0.25
CA VAL A 231 -18.62 2.25 -0.47
C VAL A 231 -18.37 3.47 0.40
N PRO A 232 -18.20 4.70 -0.14
CA PRO A 232 -18.14 5.90 0.68
C PRO A 232 -19.43 6.07 1.50
N GLN A 233 -19.33 6.42 2.78
CA GLN A 233 -20.50 6.53 3.68
C GLN A 233 -21.55 7.55 3.20
N HIS A 234 -21.14 8.56 2.42
CA HIS A 234 -22.08 9.50 1.80
C HIS A 234 -22.90 8.87 0.66
N VAL A 235 -22.35 7.90 -0.08
CA VAL A 235 -23.06 7.13 -1.12
C VAL A 235 -24.05 6.17 -0.45
N ALA A 236 -23.63 5.49 0.62
CA ALA A 236 -24.51 4.66 1.45
C ALA A 236 -25.71 5.47 2.00
N ASP A 237 -25.45 6.66 2.56
CA ASP A 237 -26.46 7.56 3.13
C ASP A 237 -27.44 8.14 2.08
N GLU A 238 -26.97 8.52 0.88
CA GLU A 238 -27.85 9.09 -0.16
C GLU A 238 -28.71 8.02 -0.85
N HIS A 239 -28.12 6.88 -1.19
CA HIS A 239 -28.79 5.83 -1.95
C HIS A 239 -29.51 4.79 -1.08
N GLY A 240 -29.18 4.72 0.21
CA GLY A 240 -29.74 3.73 1.15
C GLY A 240 -29.16 2.33 0.95
N ILE A 241 -27.88 2.26 0.53
CA ILE A 241 -27.14 1.02 0.27
C ILE A 241 -26.42 0.65 1.57
N THR A 242 -26.76 -0.51 2.13
CA THR A 242 -26.31 -0.93 3.47
C THR A 242 -25.76 -2.35 3.53
N SER A 243 -26.01 -3.14 2.50
CA SER A 243 -25.68 -4.56 2.43
C SER A 243 -25.27 -4.97 1.02
N LEU A 244 -24.56 -6.10 0.92
CA LEU A 244 -24.20 -6.69 -0.38
C LEU A 244 -25.44 -7.01 -1.24
N ALA A 245 -26.57 -7.30 -0.59
CA ALA A 245 -27.87 -7.53 -1.24
C ALA A 245 -28.50 -6.26 -1.86
N ASP A 246 -28.07 -5.06 -1.46
CA ASP A 246 -28.54 -3.80 -2.04
C ASP A 246 -27.83 -3.47 -3.37
N LEU A 247 -26.68 -4.10 -3.66
CA LEU A 247 -25.89 -3.81 -4.87
C LEU A 247 -26.66 -4.14 -6.16
N ALA A 248 -27.26 -5.34 -6.25
CA ALA A 248 -27.93 -5.79 -7.47
C ALA A 248 -29.08 -4.87 -7.94
N ASP A 249 -29.85 -4.29 -7.00
CA ASP A 249 -30.92 -3.32 -7.29
C ASP A 249 -30.37 -1.92 -7.65
N ASN A 250 -29.07 -1.68 -7.45
CA ASN A 250 -28.34 -0.43 -7.75
C ASN A 250 -27.27 -0.59 -8.86
N ALA A 251 -27.36 -1.63 -9.71
CA ALA A 251 -26.35 -1.92 -10.73
C ALA A 251 -26.09 -0.77 -11.74
N ASP A 252 -27.10 0.05 -12.06
CA ASP A 252 -26.98 1.27 -12.89
C ASP A 252 -26.18 2.40 -12.20
N LEU A 253 -25.91 2.32 -10.89
CA LEU A 253 -25.20 3.36 -10.12
C LEU A 253 -23.67 3.20 -10.16
N PHE A 254 -23.20 1.95 -10.22
CA PHE A 254 -21.78 1.57 -10.20
C PHE A 254 -21.30 1.02 -11.56
N ASP A 255 -22.05 1.26 -12.63
CA ASP A 255 -21.85 0.65 -13.96
C ASP A 255 -21.62 -0.88 -13.89
N SER A 256 -22.31 -1.56 -12.97
CA SER A 256 -22.18 -3.00 -12.66
C SER A 256 -20.73 -3.47 -12.41
N THR A 257 -19.90 -2.61 -11.82
CA THR A 257 -18.46 -2.84 -11.62
C THR A 257 -18.09 -2.74 -10.13
N ILE A 258 -17.21 -3.63 -9.66
CA ILE A 258 -16.50 -3.53 -8.38
C ILE A 258 -15.02 -3.31 -8.70
N THR A 259 -14.38 -2.30 -8.13
CA THR A 259 -12.93 -2.11 -8.28
C THR A 259 -12.19 -3.04 -7.32
N GLY A 260 -11.53 -4.05 -7.88
CA GLY A 260 -10.74 -5.03 -7.16
C GLY A 260 -9.25 -4.66 -7.08
N ILE A 261 -8.51 -5.46 -6.32
CA ILE A 261 -7.05 -5.34 -6.13
C ILE A 261 -6.28 -6.27 -7.08
N GLU A 262 -5.10 -6.76 -6.68
CA GLU A 262 -4.24 -7.64 -7.50
C GLU A 262 -4.95 -8.91 -7.98
N PRO A 263 -4.74 -9.35 -9.24
CA PRO A 263 -5.17 -10.67 -9.68
C PRO A 263 -4.44 -11.76 -8.88
N GLY A 264 -5.19 -12.69 -8.29
CA GLY A 264 -4.64 -13.70 -7.37
C GLY A 264 -4.54 -13.26 -5.91
N ALA A 265 -5.06 -12.10 -5.53
CA ALA A 265 -5.37 -11.84 -4.12
C ALA A 265 -6.50 -12.79 -3.65
N GLY A 266 -6.36 -13.38 -2.45
CA GLY A 266 -7.33 -14.36 -1.94
C GLY A 266 -8.77 -13.84 -1.85
N MET A 267 -8.93 -12.55 -1.48
CA MET A 267 -10.26 -11.92 -1.45
C MET A 267 -10.91 -11.80 -2.83
N MET A 268 -10.14 -11.80 -3.92
CA MET A 268 -10.66 -11.77 -5.29
C MET A 268 -11.21 -13.14 -5.70
N GLU A 269 -10.58 -14.23 -5.25
CA GLU A 269 -11.09 -15.61 -5.41
C GLU A 269 -12.45 -15.74 -4.68
N ILE A 270 -12.52 -15.36 -3.40
CA ILE A 270 -13.75 -15.40 -2.59
C ILE A 270 -14.84 -14.48 -3.18
N ALA A 271 -14.47 -13.27 -3.63
CA ALA A 271 -15.40 -12.33 -4.25
C ALA A 271 -16.07 -12.92 -5.50
N MET A 272 -15.30 -13.58 -6.38
CA MET A 272 -15.81 -14.16 -7.63
C MET A 272 -16.54 -15.47 -7.45
N GLU A 273 -16.07 -16.37 -6.58
CA GLU A 273 -16.62 -17.73 -6.46
C GLU A 273 -17.80 -17.83 -5.47
N GLU A 274 -17.82 -17.03 -4.39
CA GLU A 274 -18.85 -17.14 -3.34
C GLU A 274 -19.68 -15.85 -3.16
N VAL A 275 -19.06 -14.67 -3.08
CA VAL A 275 -19.79 -13.41 -2.79
C VAL A 275 -20.69 -12.98 -3.95
N MET A 276 -20.14 -12.81 -5.16
CA MET A 276 -20.90 -12.37 -6.32
C MET A 276 -22.06 -13.34 -6.68
N PRO A 277 -21.87 -14.68 -6.68
CA PRO A 277 -22.97 -15.62 -6.90
C PRO A 277 -24.02 -15.66 -5.77
N THR A 278 -23.62 -15.40 -4.51
CA THR A 278 -24.58 -15.34 -3.39
C THR A 278 -25.51 -14.14 -3.49
N TYR A 279 -25.00 -12.99 -3.92
CA TYR A 279 -25.74 -11.72 -3.97
C TYR A 279 -26.37 -11.37 -5.32
N GLY A 280 -26.31 -12.27 -6.30
CA GLY A 280 -26.94 -12.07 -7.61
C GLY A 280 -26.19 -11.09 -8.52
N LEU A 281 -24.86 -11.07 -8.39
CA LEU A 281 -23.94 -10.19 -9.09
C LEU A 281 -23.22 -10.93 -10.25
N GLU A 282 -23.76 -12.04 -10.78
CA GLU A 282 -23.08 -12.83 -11.81
C GLU A 282 -22.95 -12.12 -13.17
N ASP A 283 -23.75 -11.06 -13.39
CA ASP A 283 -23.66 -10.16 -14.56
C ASP A 283 -22.73 -8.93 -14.30
N TRP A 284 -22.13 -8.80 -13.11
CA TRP A 284 -21.18 -7.72 -12.76
C TRP A 284 -19.73 -8.05 -13.16
N THR A 285 -18.89 -7.02 -13.22
CA THR A 285 -17.44 -7.15 -13.41
C THR A 285 -16.70 -6.84 -12.11
N LEU A 286 -15.93 -7.80 -11.59
CA LEU A 286 -14.83 -7.50 -10.67
C LEU A 286 -13.63 -7.05 -11.51
N LEU A 287 -13.20 -5.80 -11.34
CA LEU A 287 -12.10 -5.21 -12.08
C LEU A 287 -10.78 -5.53 -11.38
N GLU A 288 -10.03 -6.51 -11.88
CA GLU A 288 -8.64 -6.76 -11.49
C GLU A 288 -7.79 -5.50 -11.71
N SER A 289 -7.08 -5.04 -10.68
CA SER A 289 -6.18 -3.88 -10.77
C SER A 289 -4.95 -4.04 -9.86
N SER A 290 -4.74 -3.14 -8.91
CA SER A 290 -3.83 -3.27 -7.78
C SER A 290 -4.37 -2.44 -6.61
N THR A 291 -3.94 -2.71 -5.39
CA THR A 291 -4.36 -1.98 -4.19
C THR A 291 -4.09 -0.48 -4.32
N ALA A 292 -2.91 -0.09 -4.78
CA ALA A 292 -2.58 1.31 -5.05
C ALA A 292 -3.46 1.96 -6.13
N ALA A 293 -3.90 1.21 -7.15
CA ALA A 293 -4.83 1.71 -8.18
C ALA A 293 -6.26 1.82 -7.63
N MET A 294 -6.74 0.83 -6.90
CA MET A 294 -8.04 0.81 -6.23
C MET A 294 -8.18 1.99 -5.24
N LEU A 295 -7.16 2.24 -4.42
CA LEU A 295 -7.12 3.37 -3.48
C LEU A 295 -7.03 4.73 -4.21
N THR A 296 -6.41 4.79 -5.39
CA THR A 296 -6.38 6.00 -6.23
C THR A 296 -7.77 6.32 -6.80
N GLU A 297 -8.49 5.32 -7.33
CA GLU A 297 -9.85 5.50 -7.85
C GLU A 297 -10.84 5.79 -6.71
N TRP A 298 -10.70 5.12 -5.55
CA TRP A 298 -11.47 5.44 -4.34
C TRP A 298 -11.28 6.88 -3.91
N GLY A 299 -10.03 7.34 -3.76
CA GLY A 299 -9.72 8.72 -3.37
C GLY A 299 -10.31 9.73 -4.35
N GLY A 300 -10.22 9.47 -5.66
CA GLY A 300 -10.80 10.31 -6.71
C GLY A 300 -12.32 10.40 -6.67
N ALA A 301 -13.00 9.27 -6.45
CA ALA A 301 -14.46 9.21 -6.30
C ALA A 301 -14.93 9.91 -5.01
N TYR A 302 -14.23 9.65 -3.89
CA TYR A 302 -14.53 10.23 -2.58
C TYR A 302 -14.41 11.77 -2.58
N ASP A 303 -13.34 12.32 -3.17
CA ASP A 303 -13.14 13.78 -3.32
C ASP A 303 -14.15 14.44 -4.27
N SER A 304 -14.77 13.66 -5.15
CA SER A 304 -15.72 14.13 -6.18
C SER A 304 -17.20 13.97 -5.77
N GLU A 305 -17.48 13.35 -4.62
CA GLU A 305 -18.83 12.89 -4.20
C GLU A 305 -19.46 11.92 -5.23
N GLU A 306 -18.66 11.05 -5.87
CA GLU A 306 -19.09 10.10 -6.91
C GLU A 306 -19.20 8.64 -6.40
N PRO A 307 -20.14 7.81 -6.90
CA PRO A 307 -20.30 6.42 -6.46
C PRO A 307 -19.15 5.51 -6.89
N ILE A 308 -18.61 4.74 -5.94
CA ILE A 308 -17.69 3.63 -6.18
C ILE A 308 -18.00 2.50 -5.19
N VAL A 309 -17.78 1.25 -5.60
CA VAL A 309 -17.72 0.09 -4.70
C VAL A 309 -16.40 -0.65 -4.95
N VAL A 310 -15.68 -0.95 -3.88
CA VAL A 310 -14.33 -1.52 -3.92
C VAL A 310 -14.20 -2.74 -3.01
N THR A 311 -13.22 -3.59 -3.27
CA THR A 311 -12.74 -4.58 -2.29
C THR A 311 -11.86 -3.89 -1.24
N LEU A 312 -12.13 -4.11 0.05
CA LEU A 312 -11.32 -3.58 1.17
C LEU A 312 -11.34 -4.56 2.36
N TRP A 313 -10.42 -4.41 3.31
CA TRP A 313 -10.27 -5.30 4.47
C TRP A 313 -9.96 -4.51 5.75
N GLU A 314 -10.18 -5.10 6.92
CA GLU A 314 -9.69 -4.59 8.21
C GLU A 314 -8.70 -5.62 8.78
N PRO A 315 -7.50 -5.20 9.26
CA PRO A 315 -7.06 -3.83 9.50
C PRO A 315 -6.48 -3.15 8.25
N HIS A 316 -6.78 -1.87 8.04
CA HIS A 316 -6.20 -1.07 6.95
C HIS A 316 -6.23 0.43 7.32
N TRP A 317 -5.29 1.24 6.85
CA TRP A 317 -5.20 2.68 7.20
C TRP A 317 -6.36 3.52 6.64
N ALA A 318 -6.97 3.08 5.52
CA ALA A 318 -8.04 3.80 4.82
C ALA A 318 -9.22 4.24 5.72
N TYR A 319 -9.53 3.49 6.78
CA TYR A 319 -10.61 3.77 7.73
C TYR A 319 -10.30 4.94 8.68
N ALA A 320 -9.05 5.40 8.76
CA ALA A 320 -8.65 6.58 9.52
C ALA A 320 -8.76 7.88 8.68
N GLU A 321 -8.54 7.80 7.37
CA GLU A 321 -8.58 8.96 6.44
C GLU A 321 -9.99 9.20 5.86
N TRP A 322 -10.74 8.14 5.54
CA TRP A 322 -12.03 8.23 4.85
C TRP A 322 -13.21 7.71 5.68
N ASP A 323 -14.39 8.28 5.45
CA ASP A 323 -15.67 7.81 6.01
C ASP A 323 -16.15 6.60 5.17
N VAL A 324 -15.61 5.42 5.49
CA VAL A 324 -15.84 4.14 4.79
C VAL A 324 -17.11 3.45 5.31
N HIS A 325 -17.94 2.92 4.41
CA HIS A 325 -19.07 2.05 4.75
C HIS A 325 -18.86 0.63 4.20
N ASN A 326 -18.47 -0.29 5.08
CA ASN A 326 -18.43 -1.73 4.79
C ASN A 326 -19.86 -2.26 4.70
N LEU A 327 -20.20 -2.91 3.58
CA LEU A 327 -21.55 -3.41 3.32
C LEU A 327 -21.84 -4.66 4.15
N GLU A 328 -22.99 -4.69 4.85
CA GLU A 328 -23.43 -5.85 5.61
C GLU A 328 -23.52 -7.11 4.72
N ASP A 329 -22.97 -8.23 5.21
CA ASP A 329 -23.04 -9.57 4.59
C ASP A 329 -24.06 -10.46 5.35
N PRO A 330 -25.37 -10.36 5.04
CA PRO A 330 -26.42 -11.04 5.80
C PRO A 330 -26.48 -12.57 5.62
N GLU A 331 -25.90 -13.13 4.55
CA GLU A 331 -25.83 -14.58 4.32
C GLU A 331 -24.45 -15.19 4.71
N GLY A 332 -23.41 -14.37 4.87
CA GLY A 332 -22.06 -14.78 5.32
C GLY A 332 -21.19 -15.34 4.21
N ALA A 333 -21.18 -14.71 3.04
CA ALA A 333 -20.44 -15.14 1.85
C ALA A 333 -18.93 -14.84 1.90
N TRP A 334 -18.49 -13.87 2.69
CA TRP A 334 -17.06 -13.64 2.97
C TRP A 334 -16.48 -14.69 3.94
N GLY A 335 -17.32 -15.27 4.81
CA GLY A 335 -16.92 -16.28 5.80
C GLY A 335 -17.00 -15.80 7.26
N GLU A 336 -16.20 -16.44 8.12
CA GLU A 336 -15.87 -15.91 9.46
C GLU A 336 -14.57 -15.08 9.36
N ALA A 337 -14.14 -14.41 10.43
CA ALA A 337 -12.87 -13.67 10.42
C ALA A 337 -11.67 -14.61 10.29
N ASP A 338 -10.65 -14.15 9.55
CA ASP A 338 -9.34 -14.80 9.48
C ASP A 338 -8.43 -14.30 10.61
N GLY A 339 -7.42 -15.10 10.93
CA GLY A 339 -6.22 -14.62 11.58
C GLY A 339 -5.17 -14.19 10.55
N ILE A 340 -4.30 -13.27 10.94
CA ILE A 340 -3.08 -12.96 10.18
C ILE A 340 -1.91 -13.69 10.86
N GLU A 341 -1.25 -14.56 10.10
CA GLU A 341 -0.23 -15.50 10.58
C GLU A 341 1.16 -15.17 10.04
N SER A 342 2.21 -15.35 10.87
CA SER A 342 3.58 -15.43 10.35
C SER A 342 3.88 -16.87 9.92
N VAL A 343 4.12 -17.05 8.63
CA VAL A 343 4.36 -18.35 7.99
C VAL A 343 5.80 -18.42 7.48
N ALA A 344 6.47 -19.52 7.77
CA ALA A 344 7.83 -19.82 7.31
C ALA A 344 7.87 -21.19 6.60
N TRP A 345 9.03 -21.58 6.08
CA TRP A 345 9.22 -22.90 5.48
C TRP A 345 9.29 -24.01 6.54
N ALA A 346 8.80 -25.20 6.23
CA ALA A 346 8.72 -26.31 7.19
C ALA A 346 10.11 -26.74 7.71
N GLY A 347 10.34 -26.54 9.01
CA GLY A 347 11.62 -26.72 9.69
C GLY A 347 12.36 -25.42 10.03
N PHE A 348 11.82 -24.24 9.72
CA PHE A 348 12.43 -22.95 10.06
C PHE A 348 12.72 -22.86 11.57
N SER A 349 11.77 -23.27 12.42
CA SER A 349 11.91 -23.30 13.88
C SER A 349 12.95 -24.29 14.41
N ASP A 350 13.42 -25.26 13.61
CA ASP A 350 14.51 -26.18 13.96
C ASP A 350 15.90 -25.59 13.63
N GLU A 351 16.00 -24.62 12.71
CA GLU A 351 17.27 -23.98 12.27
C GLU A 351 17.46 -22.57 12.86
N TYR A 352 16.38 -21.78 12.98
CA TYR A 352 16.33 -20.43 13.57
C TYR A 352 15.44 -20.36 14.83
N PRO A 353 15.68 -21.18 15.87
CA PRO A 353 14.76 -21.29 17.01
C PRO A 353 14.63 -19.98 17.80
N GLU A 354 15.66 -19.15 17.89
CA GLU A 354 15.57 -17.84 18.55
C GLU A 354 14.59 -16.90 17.82
N VAL A 355 14.57 -16.89 16.48
CA VAL A 355 13.65 -16.04 15.69
C VAL A 355 12.22 -16.59 15.74
N ALA A 356 12.07 -17.91 15.71
CA ALA A 356 10.78 -18.55 15.87
C ALA A 356 10.18 -18.32 17.27
N ASP A 357 10.98 -18.37 18.35
CA ASP A 357 10.52 -18.04 19.71
C ASP A 357 10.12 -16.55 19.85
N MET A 358 10.80 -15.63 19.14
CA MET A 358 10.41 -14.20 19.09
C MET A 358 9.07 -14.00 18.36
N LEU A 359 8.89 -14.62 17.19
CA LEU A 359 7.64 -14.55 16.41
C LEU A 359 6.48 -15.28 17.09
N ALA A 360 6.73 -16.35 17.84
CA ALA A 360 5.70 -17.09 18.58
C ALA A 360 4.95 -16.24 19.63
N ASN A 361 5.56 -15.13 20.08
CA ASN A 361 4.94 -14.17 21.01
C ASN A 361 4.41 -12.90 20.33
N PHE A 362 4.61 -12.72 19.01
CA PHE A 362 4.17 -11.55 18.26
C PHE A 362 2.64 -11.43 18.27
N TYR A 363 2.12 -10.25 18.62
CA TYR A 363 0.69 -9.93 18.63
C TYR A 363 0.48 -8.41 18.58
N MET A 364 -0.51 -7.93 17.85
CA MET A 364 -0.90 -6.51 17.82
C MET A 364 -2.42 -6.33 17.97
N GLU A 365 -2.86 -5.33 18.77
CA GLU A 365 -4.24 -4.84 18.74
C GLU A 365 -4.47 -3.91 17.51
N THR A 366 -5.73 -3.75 17.08
CA THR A 366 -6.10 -2.95 15.88
C THR A 366 -5.62 -1.50 15.93
N GLU A 367 -5.54 -0.89 17.13
CA GLU A 367 -5.00 0.47 17.31
C GLU A 367 -3.48 0.51 17.06
N GLU A 368 -2.74 -0.56 17.42
CA GLU A 368 -1.29 -0.65 17.31
C GLU A 368 -0.83 -0.89 15.86
N ILE A 369 -1.46 -1.83 15.13
CA ILE A 369 -1.19 -2.03 13.69
C ILE A 369 -1.68 -0.84 12.85
N GLY A 370 -2.75 -0.17 13.28
CA GLY A 370 -3.22 1.09 12.69
C GLY A 370 -2.20 2.22 12.80
N GLU A 371 -1.62 2.43 13.99
CA GLU A 371 -0.54 3.41 14.18
C GLU A 371 0.75 3.02 13.41
N LEU A 372 1.07 1.73 13.29
CA LEU A 372 2.23 1.27 12.51
C LEU A 372 2.05 1.54 11.00
N MET A 373 0.87 1.28 10.43
CA MET A 373 0.57 1.60 9.02
C MET A 373 0.62 3.11 8.76
N ASP A 374 0.12 3.96 9.67
CA ASP A 374 0.22 5.42 9.51
C ASP A 374 1.69 5.88 9.36
N TYR A 375 2.62 5.29 10.11
CA TYR A 375 4.05 5.54 9.95
C TYR A 375 4.61 4.96 8.65
N VAL A 376 4.42 3.65 8.43
CA VAL A 376 5.17 2.91 7.40
C VAL A 376 4.58 3.04 5.99
N THR A 377 3.28 3.29 5.84
CA THR A 377 2.62 3.33 4.51
C THR A 377 1.95 4.66 4.18
N VAL A 378 1.53 5.46 5.18
CA VAL A 378 0.89 6.77 4.95
C VAL A 378 1.88 7.94 5.05
N GLN A 379 2.85 7.90 5.97
CA GLN A 379 3.83 8.98 6.17
C GLN A 379 5.14 8.82 5.37
N ALA A 380 5.58 7.59 5.07
CA ALA A 380 6.83 7.32 4.38
C ALA A 380 6.76 7.60 2.86
N GLU A 381 7.83 8.17 2.26
CA GLU A 381 8.04 8.12 0.81
C GLU A 381 8.71 6.78 0.39
N ASP A 382 8.66 6.43 -0.91
CA ASP A 382 9.22 5.17 -1.45
C ASP A 382 10.70 4.96 -1.05
N GLY A 383 10.97 3.95 -0.22
CA GLY A 383 12.29 3.61 0.30
C GLY A 383 12.59 4.15 1.72
N GLU A 384 11.67 4.91 2.32
CA GLU A 384 11.79 5.40 3.71
C GLU A 384 11.13 4.47 4.74
N GLN A 385 10.43 3.40 4.32
CA GLN A 385 9.63 2.51 5.19
C GLN A 385 10.38 1.98 6.42
N MET A 386 11.65 1.61 6.26
CA MET A 386 12.52 1.12 7.35
C MET A 386 12.82 2.21 8.40
N ASP A 387 13.03 3.45 7.97
CA ASP A 387 13.29 4.57 8.88
C ASP A 387 12.02 4.94 9.67
N TYR A 388 10.84 4.85 9.06
CA TYR A 388 9.55 5.06 9.74
C TYR A 388 9.17 3.90 10.68
N ALA A 389 9.49 2.65 10.33
CA ALA A 389 9.31 1.51 11.24
C ALA A 389 10.18 1.67 12.50
N ARG A 390 11.44 2.10 12.33
CA ARG A 390 12.30 2.49 13.47
C ARG A 390 11.77 3.71 14.22
N GLN A 391 11.19 4.71 13.55
CA GLN A 391 10.58 5.85 14.25
C GLN A 391 9.36 5.43 15.08
N TRP A 392 8.54 4.49 14.63
CA TRP A 392 7.42 3.95 15.41
C TRP A 392 7.90 3.25 16.69
N LEU A 393 9.01 2.48 16.62
CA LEU A 393 9.69 1.92 17.80
C LEU A 393 10.14 3.02 18.76
N GLU A 394 10.82 4.07 18.28
CA GLU A 394 11.32 5.20 19.08
C GLU A 394 10.21 6.05 19.74
N ASP A 395 9.11 6.34 19.03
CA ASP A 395 8.02 7.19 19.52
C ASP A 395 7.09 6.46 20.53
N GLY A 396 7.20 5.13 20.65
CA GLY A 396 6.58 4.36 21.74
C GLY A 396 6.45 2.85 21.52
N GLY A 397 6.57 2.36 20.28
CA GLY A 397 6.35 0.95 19.92
C GLY A 397 7.24 -0.05 20.66
N GLN A 398 8.43 0.38 21.11
CA GLN A 398 9.34 -0.49 21.88
C GLN A 398 8.73 -1.04 23.17
N ASP A 399 7.84 -0.30 23.86
CA ASP A 399 7.13 -0.78 25.07
C ASP A 399 6.20 -1.98 24.76
N ILE A 400 5.76 -2.12 23.50
CA ILE A 400 4.95 -3.24 23.00
C ILE A 400 5.85 -4.41 22.60
N VAL A 401 6.90 -4.13 21.80
CA VAL A 401 7.86 -5.14 21.33
C VAL A 401 8.58 -5.84 22.47
N ASP A 402 9.02 -5.10 23.50
CA ASP A 402 9.60 -5.66 24.73
C ASP A 402 8.66 -6.66 25.41
N GLY A 403 7.34 -6.53 25.21
CA GLY A 403 6.33 -7.46 25.69
C GLY A 403 6.39 -8.86 25.03
N TRP A 404 6.89 -8.95 23.80
CA TRP A 404 7.06 -10.21 23.07
C TRP A 404 8.38 -10.94 23.42
N MET A 405 9.42 -10.20 23.83
CA MET A 405 10.80 -10.70 23.96
C MET A 405 11.17 -11.27 25.36
N ASN A 406 10.21 -11.79 26.16
CA ASN A 406 10.37 -12.07 27.60
C ASN A 406 10.02 -13.49 28.10
#